data_AF-A0A4R9GQC8-F1
#
_entry.id   AF-A0A4R9GQC8-F1
#
_cell.length_a   1.000
_cell.length_b   1.000
_cell.length_c   1.000
_cell.angle_alpha   90.00
_cell.angle_beta   90.00
_cell.angle_gamma   90.00
#
_symmetry.space_group_name_H-M   'P 1'
#
loop_
_entity.id
_entity.type
_entity.pdbx_description
1 polymer ?
#
loop_
_entity_poly.entity_id
_entity_poly.type
_entity_poly.pdbx_seq_one_letter_code
_entity_poly.pdbx_strand_id
1 'polypeptide(L)'
;KASSQALKKFGEAYMHAYMDKCFTEEIRRNIASELLDLLRRQKGTADIDSSLRFQRPSILYPFDYGAAGALGVKASTLARNANLVFSETDLLSLSNTDSPEEIPVSLSLSDSARSSKNPFLGLNLSTIQSGIVSAEKTVRPSNVRNNRTLHRKNLRSLEYVTAEFTGKEEAPVYGILNLSDKVKYPTATLEAPPTDGSSIVKWDGEWFITYEVFRDLGIAFAVVMVIIYLLVLGWFQDYMIPLIIMAPIPISLIGILPGHWITGAYFTATSMIGFIAGAGIIVRNSIILVDFLSFLEVRTM
;
A
#
# COMPACT_ATOMS: atom_id res chain seq x y z
N LYS A 1 1.91 -49.26 -0.83
CA LYS A 1 0.75 -48.80 -0.01
C LYS A 1 1.07 -47.56 0.83
N ALA A 2 2.20 -47.48 1.55
CA ALA A 2 2.57 -46.31 2.35
C ALA A 2 2.75 -44.98 1.56
N SER A 3 3.28 -44.99 0.33
CA SER A 3 3.48 -43.76 -0.47
C SER A 3 2.18 -43.13 -1.00
N SER A 4 1.20 -43.96 -1.37
CA SER A 4 -0.12 -43.49 -1.83
C SER A 4 -0.90 -42.81 -0.70
N GLN A 5 -0.79 -43.32 0.52
CA GLN A 5 -1.45 -42.76 1.70
C GLN A 5 -0.79 -41.45 2.15
N ALA A 6 0.54 -41.33 2.03
CA ALA A 6 1.27 -40.09 2.27
C ALA A 6 0.94 -38.99 1.25
N LEU A 7 0.85 -39.32 -0.05
CA LEU A 7 0.43 -38.39 -1.11
C LEU A 7 -1.00 -37.89 -0.92
N LYS A 8 -1.92 -38.76 -0.46
CA LYS A 8 -3.30 -38.39 -0.16
C LYS A 8 -3.38 -37.39 1.01
N LYS A 9 -2.65 -37.67 2.09
CA LYS A 9 -2.56 -36.80 3.27
C LYS A 9 -1.93 -35.44 2.94
N PHE A 10 -0.94 -35.42 2.06
CA PHE A 10 -0.30 -34.19 1.58
C PHE A 10 -1.24 -33.37 0.69
N GLY A 11 -2.01 -34.03 -0.20
CA GLY A 11 -3.03 -33.38 -1.02
C GLY A 11 -4.18 -32.80 -0.21
N GLU A 12 -4.63 -33.50 0.83
CA GLU A 12 -5.68 -33.02 1.75
C GLU A 12 -5.21 -31.81 2.57
N ALA A 13 -4.00 -31.86 3.12
CA ALA A 13 -3.42 -30.73 3.85
C ALA A 13 -3.17 -29.52 2.94
N TYR A 14 -2.72 -29.75 1.70
CA TYR A 14 -2.53 -28.69 0.71
C TYR A 14 -3.86 -28.06 0.31
N MET A 15 -4.91 -28.86 0.10
CA MET A 15 -6.24 -28.34 -0.22
C MET A 15 -6.86 -27.58 0.95
N HIS A 16 -6.67 -28.02 2.19
CA HIS A 16 -7.16 -27.28 3.36
C HIS A 16 -6.48 -25.90 3.47
N ALA A 17 -5.15 -25.88 3.39
CA ALA A 17 -4.38 -24.63 3.43
C ALA A 17 -4.67 -23.71 2.22
N TYR A 18 -5.01 -24.29 1.06
CA TYR A 18 -5.41 -23.54 -0.13
C TYR A 18 -6.83 -22.95 0.04
N MET A 19 -7.78 -23.73 0.56
CA MET A 19 -9.15 -23.28 0.83
C MET A 19 -9.20 -22.18 1.89
N ASP A 20 -8.44 -22.30 2.98
CA ASP A 20 -8.36 -21.26 4.02
C ASP A 20 -7.78 -19.94 3.47
N LYS A 21 -6.79 -20.04 2.56
CA LYS A 21 -6.24 -18.87 1.85
C LYS A 21 -7.25 -18.26 0.88
N CYS A 22 -7.99 -19.07 0.14
CA CYS A 22 -9.06 -18.59 -0.75
C CYS A 22 -10.15 -17.86 0.05
N PHE A 23 -10.54 -18.38 1.22
CA PHE A 23 -11.53 -17.75 2.09
C PHE A 23 -11.03 -16.39 2.60
N THR A 24 -9.76 -16.32 3.00
CA THR A 24 -9.13 -15.06 3.45
C THR A 24 -8.97 -14.04 2.30
N GLU A 25 -8.67 -14.49 1.08
CA GLU A 25 -8.62 -13.62 -0.10
C GLU A 25 -10.00 -13.06 -0.46
N GLU A 26 -11.02 -13.91 -0.48
CA GLU A 26 -12.39 -13.50 -0.81
C GLU A 26 -12.94 -12.49 0.19
N ILE A 27 -12.74 -12.72 1.49
CA ILE A 27 -13.10 -11.76 2.55
C ILE A 27 -12.41 -10.41 2.30
N ARG A 28 -11.08 -10.41 2.11
CA ARG A 28 -10.32 -9.18 1.90
C ARG A 28 -10.81 -8.39 0.68
N ARG A 29 -11.14 -9.09 -0.40
CA ARG A 29 -11.64 -8.48 -1.64
C ARG A 29 -13.06 -7.95 -1.48
N ASN A 30 -13.91 -8.64 -0.72
CA ASN A 30 -15.25 -8.15 -0.39
C ASN A 30 -15.18 -6.86 0.44
N ILE A 31 -14.29 -6.82 1.45
CA ILE A 31 -14.03 -5.61 2.24
C ILE A 31 -13.53 -4.47 1.34
N ALA A 32 -12.56 -4.74 0.47
CA ALA A 32 -12.04 -3.74 -0.46
C ALA A 32 -13.12 -3.22 -1.44
N SER A 33 -14.03 -4.09 -1.89
CA SER A 33 -15.16 -3.69 -2.74
C SER A 33 -16.14 -2.80 -1.98
N GLU A 34 -16.45 -3.12 -0.72
CA GLU A 34 -17.32 -2.28 0.13
C GLU A 34 -16.68 -0.91 0.38
N LEU A 35 -15.38 -0.86 0.67
CA LEU A 35 -14.64 0.40 0.83
C LEU A 35 -14.60 1.22 -0.46
N LEU A 36 -14.41 0.58 -1.62
CA LEU A 36 -14.44 1.23 -2.92
C LEU A 36 -15.80 1.88 -3.19
N ASP A 37 -16.89 1.18 -2.89
CA ASP A 37 -18.25 1.72 -3.05
C ASP A 37 -18.57 2.82 -2.04
N LEU A 38 -18.01 2.73 -0.83
CA LEU A 38 -18.13 3.75 0.20
C LEU A 38 -17.43 5.06 -0.24
N LEU A 39 -16.21 4.95 -0.77
CA LEU A 39 -15.47 6.09 -1.33
C LEU A 39 -16.18 6.71 -2.53
N ARG A 40 -16.74 5.90 -3.45
CA ARG A 40 -17.50 6.39 -4.60
C ARG A 40 -18.74 7.22 -4.23
N ARG A 41 -19.31 6.96 -3.05
CA ARG A 41 -20.49 7.69 -2.54
C ARG A 41 -20.12 8.92 -1.70
N GLN A 42 -18.86 9.03 -1.28
CA GLN A 42 -18.40 10.20 -0.54
C GLN A 42 -18.35 11.41 -1.47
N LYS A 43 -18.77 12.57 -0.97
CA LYS A 43 -18.58 13.84 -1.67
C LYS A 43 -17.15 14.31 -1.42
N GLY A 44 -16.53 14.93 -2.42
CA GLY A 44 -15.16 15.44 -2.27
C GLY A 44 -14.08 14.37 -2.43
N THR A 45 -14.36 13.26 -3.12
CA THR A 45 -13.36 12.26 -3.50
C THR A 45 -13.23 12.19 -5.02
N ALA A 46 -11.99 12.18 -5.51
CA ALA A 46 -11.61 12.03 -6.91
C ALA A 46 -10.62 10.86 -7.08
N ASP A 47 -10.29 10.52 -8.32
CA ASP A 47 -9.25 9.53 -8.68
C ASP A 47 -9.30 8.22 -7.90
N ILE A 48 -10.52 7.69 -7.75
CA ILE A 48 -10.77 6.46 -7.00
C ILE A 48 -10.28 5.25 -7.80
N ASP A 49 -9.36 4.47 -7.24
CA ASP A 49 -8.83 3.25 -7.85
C ASP A 49 -8.73 2.08 -6.84
N SER A 50 -8.51 0.87 -7.36
CA SER A 50 -8.33 -0.33 -6.54
C SER A 50 -7.44 -1.37 -7.21
N SER A 51 -6.81 -2.21 -6.39
CA SER A 51 -6.08 -3.42 -6.85
C SER A 51 -7.01 -4.57 -7.27
N LEU A 52 -8.33 -4.41 -7.18
CA LEU A 52 -9.31 -5.47 -7.50
C LEU A 52 -9.38 -5.82 -8.99
N ARG A 53 -8.71 -5.04 -9.85
CA ARG A 53 -8.71 -5.21 -11.30
C ARG A 53 -8.04 -6.52 -11.71
N PHE A 54 -8.62 -7.20 -12.69
CA PHE A 54 -7.98 -8.33 -13.34
C PHE A 54 -6.83 -7.82 -14.23
N GLN A 55 -5.72 -8.56 -14.25
CA GLN A 55 -4.71 -8.37 -15.28
C GLN A 55 -5.21 -8.89 -16.63
N ARG A 56 -4.42 -8.64 -17.68
CA ARG A 56 -4.64 -9.24 -18.99
C ARG A 56 -4.84 -10.76 -18.85
N PRO A 57 -5.93 -11.31 -19.42
CA PRO A 57 -6.13 -12.74 -19.41
C PRO A 57 -4.95 -13.46 -20.06
N SER A 58 -4.54 -14.57 -19.46
CA SER A 58 -3.49 -15.45 -19.98
C SER A 58 -4.13 -16.72 -20.55
N ILE A 59 -3.65 -17.22 -21.68
CA ILE A 59 -4.09 -18.51 -22.21
C ILE A 59 -3.14 -19.58 -21.69
N LEU A 60 -3.66 -20.52 -20.92
CA LEU A 60 -2.90 -21.67 -20.42
C LEU A 60 -3.10 -22.85 -21.37
N TYR A 61 -1.99 -23.42 -21.84
CA TYR A 61 -1.94 -24.67 -22.61
C TYR A 61 -1.40 -25.79 -21.70
N PRO A 62 -2.26 -26.57 -21.02
CA PRO A 62 -1.79 -27.55 -20.04
C PRO A 62 -1.12 -28.74 -20.73
N PHE A 63 0.00 -29.20 -20.19
CA PHE A 63 0.65 -30.43 -20.67
C PHE A 63 -0.19 -31.67 -20.29
N ASP A 64 -0.44 -32.56 -21.26
CA ASP A 64 -1.11 -33.83 -20.98
C ASP A 64 -0.10 -34.91 -20.61
N TYR A 65 0.13 -35.08 -19.30
CA TYR A 65 1.07 -36.09 -18.79
C TYR A 65 0.73 -37.53 -19.20
N GLY A 66 -0.55 -37.85 -19.44
CA GLY A 66 -0.98 -39.19 -19.83
C GLY A 66 -0.70 -39.46 -21.31
N ALA A 67 -1.27 -38.62 -22.18
CA ALA A 67 -1.11 -38.76 -23.63
C ALA A 67 0.35 -38.55 -24.07
N ALA A 68 1.01 -37.51 -23.56
CA ALA A 68 2.41 -37.23 -23.89
C ALA A 68 3.37 -38.28 -23.29
N GLY A 69 3.06 -38.79 -22.10
CA GLY A 69 3.83 -39.84 -21.44
C GLY A 69 3.84 -41.15 -22.22
N ALA A 70 2.68 -41.56 -22.76
CA ALA A 70 2.57 -42.73 -23.64
C ALA A 70 3.40 -42.59 -24.93
N LEU A 71 3.65 -41.35 -25.37
CA LEU A 71 4.44 -41.01 -26.56
C LEU A 71 5.91 -40.68 -26.23
N GLY A 72 6.34 -40.83 -24.98
CA GLY A 72 7.72 -40.56 -24.55
C GLY A 72 8.12 -39.08 -24.57
N VAL A 73 7.16 -38.15 -24.69
CA VAL A 73 7.45 -36.72 -24.74
C VAL A 73 7.61 -36.15 -23.33
N LYS A 74 8.73 -35.49 -23.06
CA LYS A 74 8.99 -34.79 -21.79
C LYS A 74 8.32 -33.42 -21.79
N ALA A 75 7.75 -33.01 -20.66
CA ALA A 75 7.17 -31.67 -20.48
C ALA A 75 8.16 -30.55 -20.81
N SER A 76 9.45 -30.74 -20.47
CA SER A 76 10.52 -29.79 -20.80
C SER A 76 10.75 -29.63 -22.30
N THR A 77 10.51 -30.68 -23.10
CA THR A 77 10.68 -30.64 -24.56
C THR A 77 9.58 -29.80 -25.19
N LEU A 78 8.32 -29.98 -24.77
CA LEU A 78 7.24 -29.09 -25.18
C LEU A 78 7.54 -27.65 -24.73
N ALA A 79 7.88 -27.43 -23.45
CA ALA A 79 8.09 -26.09 -22.91
C ALA A 79 9.18 -25.30 -23.66
N ARG A 80 10.32 -25.92 -23.98
CA ARG A 80 11.39 -25.27 -24.75
C ARG A 80 10.95 -24.90 -26.17
N ASN A 81 10.29 -25.82 -26.88
CA ASN A 81 9.83 -25.55 -28.24
C ASN A 81 8.66 -24.55 -28.27
N ALA A 82 7.74 -24.63 -27.31
CA ALA A 82 6.66 -23.67 -27.14
C ALA A 82 7.19 -22.26 -26.81
N ASN A 83 8.30 -22.16 -26.07
CA ASN A 83 8.94 -20.86 -25.81
C ASN A 83 9.37 -20.19 -27.13
N LEU A 84 9.93 -20.94 -28.08
CA LEU A 84 10.29 -20.40 -29.41
C LEU A 84 9.06 -19.95 -30.22
N VAL A 85 7.89 -20.52 -29.97
CA VAL A 85 6.65 -20.08 -30.61
C VAL A 85 6.21 -18.71 -30.08
N PHE A 86 6.27 -18.49 -28.77
CA PHE A 86 5.72 -17.28 -28.15
C PHE A 86 6.74 -16.16 -27.90
N SER A 87 8.05 -16.47 -27.88
CA SER A 87 9.11 -15.50 -27.61
C SER A 87 9.71 -14.90 -28.88
N GLU A 88 10.19 -13.67 -28.74
CA GLU A 88 11.12 -13.05 -29.68
C GLU A 88 12.53 -13.33 -29.15
N THR A 89 13.34 -14.01 -29.94
CA THR A 89 14.68 -14.45 -29.54
C THR A 89 15.70 -13.52 -30.15
N ASP A 90 16.39 -12.72 -29.34
CA ASP A 90 17.45 -11.84 -29.81
C ASP A 90 18.58 -12.67 -30.45
N LEU A 91 18.95 -12.33 -31.69
CA LEU A 91 20.02 -12.99 -32.42
C LEU A 91 21.32 -12.20 -32.35
N LEU A 92 21.23 -10.89 -32.63
CA LEU A 92 22.35 -9.96 -32.64
C LEU A 92 21.85 -8.54 -32.44
N SER A 93 22.78 -7.64 -32.18
CA SER A 93 22.54 -6.20 -32.13
C SER A 93 23.32 -5.54 -33.27
N LEU A 94 22.69 -4.58 -33.95
CA LEU A 94 23.32 -3.74 -34.97
C LEU A 94 23.80 -2.45 -34.31
N SER A 95 25.12 -2.28 -34.25
CA SER A 95 25.74 -1.01 -33.93
C SER A 95 25.96 -0.24 -35.23
N ASN A 96 25.20 0.84 -35.46
CA ASN A 96 25.40 1.75 -36.59
C ASN A 96 25.79 3.15 -36.08
N THR A 97 26.60 3.87 -36.84
CA THR A 97 27.01 5.25 -36.55
C THR A 97 25.83 6.24 -36.59
N ASP A 98 24.74 5.90 -37.27
CA ASP A 98 23.56 6.77 -37.44
C ASP A 98 22.57 6.70 -36.26
N SER A 99 22.71 5.70 -35.39
CA SER A 99 21.88 5.55 -34.18
C SER A 99 22.78 5.56 -32.95
N PRO A 100 22.52 6.43 -31.96
CA PRO A 100 23.28 6.40 -30.70
C PRO A 100 22.99 5.14 -29.88
N GLU A 101 21.91 4.41 -30.19
CA GLU A 101 21.52 3.18 -29.53
C GLU A 101 21.69 1.96 -30.45
N GLU A 102 22.10 0.86 -29.83
CA GLU A 102 22.19 -0.47 -30.43
C GLU A 102 20.80 -1.00 -30.82
N ILE A 103 20.65 -1.48 -32.06
CA ILE A 103 19.37 -1.95 -32.59
C ILE A 103 19.31 -3.49 -32.53
N PRO A 104 18.49 -4.11 -31.66
CA PRO A 104 18.38 -5.56 -31.58
C PRO A 104 17.67 -6.12 -32.81
N VAL A 105 18.20 -7.23 -33.33
CA VAL A 105 17.58 -8.07 -34.36
C VAL A 105 17.12 -9.36 -33.70
N SER A 106 15.80 -9.54 -33.60
CA SER A 106 15.17 -10.71 -32.98
C SER A 106 14.53 -11.63 -34.02
N LEU A 107 14.58 -12.93 -33.74
CA LEU A 107 13.84 -13.96 -34.45
C LEU A 107 12.50 -14.16 -33.74
N SER A 108 11.41 -14.03 -34.49
CA SER A 108 10.06 -14.31 -34.00
C SER A 108 9.22 -14.93 -35.10
N LEU A 109 8.25 -15.75 -34.71
CA LEU A 109 7.13 -16.10 -35.58
C LEU A 109 6.24 -14.87 -35.84
N SER A 110 5.46 -14.92 -36.92
CA SER A 110 4.48 -13.88 -37.21
C SER A 110 3.46 -13.77 -36.08
N ASP A 111 2.98 -12.55 -35.81
CA ASP A 111 1.99 -12.31 -34.75
C ASP A 111 0.71 -13.15 -34.97
N SER A 112 0.32 -13.35 -36.23
CA SER A 112 -0.82 -14.21 -36.61
C SER A 112 -0.63 -15.69 -36.24
N ALA A 113 0.59 -16.22 -36.27
CA ALA A 113 0.88 -17.59 -35.86
C ALA A 113 0.86 -17.70 -34.33
N ARG A 114 1.46 -16.73 -33.63
CA ARG A 114 1.53 -16.66 -32.16
C ARG A 114 0.16 -16.47 -31.49
N SER A 115 -0.70 -15.65 -32.10
CA SER A 115 -2.05 -15.36 -31.62
C SER A 115 -3.13 -16.32 -32.14
N SER A 116 -2.76 -17.31 -32.94
CA SER A 116 -3.71 -18.27 -33.50
C SER A 116 -4.37 -19.14 -32.42
N LYS A 117 -5.55 -19.69 -32.73
CA LYS A 117 -6.23 -20.66 -31.84
C LYS A 117 -5.45 -21.96 -31.66
N ASN A 118 -4.56 -22.29 -32.61
CA ASN A 118 -3.76 -23.51 -32.65
C ASN A 118 -2.28 -23.17 -32.85
N PRO A 119 -1.62 -22.54 -31.86
CA PRO A 119 -0.24 -22.05 -32.00
C PRO A 119 0.80 -23.16 -32.15
N PHE A 120 0.43 -24.41 -31.84
CA PHE A 120 1.28 -25.59 -31.97
C PHE A 120 1.07 -26.34 -33.28
N LEU A 121 0.24 -25.82 -34.20
CA LEU A 121 0.01 -26.46 -35.48
C LEU A 121 1.33 -26.56 -36.27
N GLY A 122 1.70 -27.78 -36.66
CA GLY A 122 2.96 -28.05 -37.36
C GLY A 122 4.21 -28.11 -36.45
N LEU A 123 4.07 -27.89 -35.14
CA LEU A 123 5.18 -28.03 -34.20
C LEU A 123 5.43 -29.51 -33.90
N ASN A 124 6.60 -29.99 -34.27
CA ASN A 124 7.01 -31.37 -34.10
C ASN A 124 8.01 -31.52 -32.94
N LEU A 125 7.72 -32.43 -32.03
CA LEU A 125 8.54 -32.74 -30.86
C LEU A 125 9.29 -34.05 -31.10
N SER A 126 10.62 -34.01 -30.95
CA SER A 126 11.44 -35.21 -31.00
C SER A 126 11.33 -35.99 -29.69
N THR A 127 11.21 -37.30 -29.81
CA THR A 127 11.06 -38.26 -28.71
C THR A 127 11.88 -39.50 -29.02
N ILE A 128 12.48 -40.09 -27.97
CA ILE A 128 13.34 -41.27 -28.10
C ILE A 128 12.49 -42.50 -28.42
N GLN A 129 11.24 -42.55 -27.96
CA GLN A 129 10.37 -43.71 -28.07
C GLN A 129 9.63 -43.79 -29.40
N SER A 130 9.07 -42.67 -29.88
CA SER A 130 8.21 -42.65 -31.08
C SER A 130 8.73 -41.78 -32.22
N GLY A 131 10.00 -41.36 -32.14
CA GLY A 131 10.65 -40.51 -33.14
C GLY A 131 10.17 -39.07 -33.12
N ILE A 132 9.04 -38.79 -33.79
CA ILE A 132 8.48 -37.44 -33.93
C ILE A 132 6.99 -37.46 -33.57
N VAL A 133 6.58 -36.50 -32.75
CA VAL A 133 5.20 -36.36 -32.27
C VAL A 133 4.74 -34.92 -32.43
N SER A 134 3.56 -34.71 -33.00
CA SER A 134 2.95 -33.37 -33.03
C SER A 134 2.70 -32.86 -31.61
N ALA A 135 3.10 -31.63 -31.33
CA ALA A 135 2.90 -30.98 -30.04
C ALA A 135 1.42 -30.90 -29.65
N GLU A 136 0.49 -30.83 -30.61
CA GLU A 136 -0.96 -30.81 -30.36
C GLU A 136 -1.45 -32.06 -29.64
N LYS A 137 -0.82 -33.22 -29.86
CA LYS A 137 -1.16 -34.47 -29.17
C LYS A 137 -0.69 -34.52 -27.72
N THR A 138 0.11 -33.54 -27.30
CA THR A 138 0.76 -33.49 -25.98
C THR A 138 0.17 -32.42 -25.06
N VAL A 139 -0.80 -31.65 -25.57
CA VAL A 139 -1.40 -30.48 -24.92
C VAL A 139 -2.90 -30.70 -24.77
N ARG A 140 -3.45 -30.34 -23.61
CA ARG A 140 -4.90 -30.32 -23.36
C ARG A 140 -5.54 -29.07 -23.96
N PRO A 141 -6.87 -29.05 -24.15
CA PRO A 141 -7.59 -27.84 -24.56
C PRO A 141 -7.18 -26.64 -23.71
N SER A 142 -6.94 -25.51 -24.39
CA SER A 142 -6.49 -24.29 -23.74
C SER A 142 -7.59 -23.72 -22.84
N ASN A 143 -7.17 -23.13 -21.72
CA ASN A 143 -8.07 -22.46 -20.80
C ASN A 143 -7.62 -21.03 -20.58
N VAL A 144 -8.56 -20.09 -20.60
CA VAL A 144 -8.30 -18.70 -20.26
C VAL A 144 -8.18 -18.59 -18.73
N ARG A 145 -7.02 -18.16 -18.27
CA ARG A 145 -6.73 -17.89 -16.87
C ARG A 145 -6.67 -16.38 -16.67
N ASN A 146 -7.64 -15.85 -15.92
CA ASN A 146 -7.60 -14.48 -15.45
C ASN A 146 -6.49 -14.35 -14.41
N ASN A 147 -5.45 -13.58 -14.73
CA ASN A 147 -4.37 -13.36 -13.80
C ASN A 147 -4.71 -12.19 -12.87
N ARG A 148 -4.18 -12.23 -11.66
CA ARG A 148 -4.33 -11.16 -10.67
C ARG A 148 -2.98 -10.85 -10.06
N THR A 149 -2.77 -9.59 -9.74
CA THR A 149 -1.58 -9.18 -8.98
C THR A 149 -1.80 -9.54 -7.51
N LEU A 150 -0.83 -10.20 -6.89
CA LEU A 150 -0.83 -10.43 -5.45
C LEU A 150 -0.04 -9.32 -4.76
N HIS A 151 -0.73 -8.40 -4.09
CA HIS A 151 -0.07 -7.35 -3.31
C HIS A 151 0.24 -7.84 -1.90
N ARG A 152 1.43 -7.46 -1.40
CA ARG A 152 1.89 -7.79 -0.05
C ARG A 152 2.63 -6.63 0.60
N LYS A 153 2.42 -6.43 1.90
CA LYS A 153 3.21 -5.54 2.78
C LYS A 153 3.53 -6.32 4.05
N ASN A 154 4.79 -6.31 4.49
CA ASN A 154 5.25 -7.05 5.67
C ASN A 154 4.84 -8.53 5.65
N LEU A 155 5.01 -9.19 4.49
CA LEU A 155 4.64 -10.60 4.23
C LEU A 155 3.13 -10.93 4.34
N ARG A 156 2.27 -9.92 4.48
CA ARG A 156 0.82 -10.08 4.54
C ARG A 156 0.18 -9.62 3.24
N SER A 157 -0.78 -10.40 2.74
CA SER A 157 -1.54 -10.05 1.55
C SER A 157 -2.54 -8.94 1.84
N LEU A 158 -2.62 -7.96 0.96
CA LEU A 158 -3.52 -6.81 1.08
C LEU A 158 -4.22 -6.53 -0.25
N GLU A 159 -5.31 -5.76 -0.21
CA GLU A 159 -5.85 -5.08 -1.39
C GLU A 159 -5.74 -3.57 -1.16
N TYR A 160 -5.38 -2.83 -2.19
CA TYR A 160 -5.36 -1.37 -2.16
C TYR A 160 -6.70 -0.84 -2.65
N VAL A 161 -7.22 0.15 -1.91
CA VAL A 161 -8.27 1.05 -2.37
C VAL A 161 -7.73 2.45 -2.15
N THR A 162 -7.64 3.23 -3.23
CA THR A 162 -7.02 4.55 -3.24
C THR A 162 -8.04 5.57 -3.71
N ALA A 163 -7.95 6.78 -3.19
CA ALA A 163 -8.75 7.93 -3.61
C ALA A 163 -8.00 9.20 -3.24
N GLU A 164 -8.25 10.26 -4.01
CA GLU A 164 -7.78 11.61 -3.71
C GLU A 164 -8.91 12.41 -3.09
N PHE A 165 -8.66 13.15 -2.02
CA PHE A 165 -9.67 14.07 -1.47
C PHE A 165 -9.57 15.43 -2.14
N THR A 166 -10.72 16.06 -2.40
CA THR A 166 -10.82 17.32 -3.14
C THR A 166 -11.80 18.29 -2.50
N GLY A 167 -11.66 19.57 -2.82
CA GLY A 167 -12.54 20.63 -2.32
C GLY A 167 -12.40 20.82 -0.82
N LYS A 168 -13.51 20.78 -0.07
CA LYS A 168 -13.49 21.04 1.39
C LYS A 168 -12.82 19.94 2.22
N GLU A 169 -12.57 18.78 1.61
CA GLU A 169 -11.92 17.63 2.26
C GLU A 169 -10.49 17.40 1.77
N GLU A 170 -9.93 18.32 0.98
CA GLU A 170 -8.59 18.19 0.35
C GLU A 170 -7.47 17.89 1.35
N ALA A 171 -7.52 18.50 2.54
CA ALA A 171 -6.65 18.05 3.63
C ALA A 171 -7.08 16.65 4.11
N PRO A 172 -6.21 15.62 3.98
CA PRO A 172 -6.57 14.21 4.19
C PRO A 172 -7.22 13.92 5.54
N VAL A 173 -6.92 14.74 6.54
CA VAL A 173 -7.49 14.69 7.89
C VAL A 173 -9.01 14.72 7.87
N TYR A 174 -9.62 15.66 7.15
CA TYR A 174 -11.06 15.85 7.17
C TYR A 174 -11.77 14.75 6.38
N GLY A 175 -11.21 14.37 5.23
CA GLY A 175 -11.72 13.27 4.41
C GLY A 175 -11.77 11.97 5.19
N ILE A 176 -10.69 11.63 5.90
CA ILE A 176 -10.59 10.37 6.66
C ILE A 176 -11.41 10.39 7.93
N LEU A 177 -11.48 11.51 8.67
CA LEU A 177 -12.40 11.62 9.82
C LEU A 177 -13.87 11.44 9.41
N ASN A 178 -14.27 12.02 8.28
CA ASN A 178 -15.63 11.84 7.76
C ASN A 178 -15.90 10.41 7.26
N LEU A 179 -14.85 9.68 6.92
CA LEU A 179 -14.90 8.32 6.39
C LEU A 179 -14.83 7.27 7.52
N SER A 180 -14.06 7.56 8.57
CA SER A 180 -13.76 6.62 9.67
C SER A 180 -15.02 6.14 10.37
N ASP A 181 -15.99 7.02 10.59
CA ASP A 181 -17.27 6.69 11.24
C ASP A 181 -18.14 5.75 10.40
N LYS A 182 -17.90 5.69 9.09
CA LYS A 182 -18.67 4.87 8.14
C LYS A 182 -18.03 3.51 7.89
N VAL A 183 -16.74 3.33 8.24
CA VAL A 183 -16.03 2.07 8.07
C VAL A 183 -16.42 1.11 9.20
N LYS A 184 -17.08 0.01 8.85
CA LYS A 184 -17.59 -1.00 9.80
C LYS A 184 -16.51 -1.93 10.37
N TYR A 185 -15.31 -1.88 9.80
CA TYR A 185 -14.21 -2.77 10.12
C TYR A 185 -13.25 -2.12 11.10
N PRO A 186 -12.56 -2.90 11.95
CA PRO A 186 -11.54 -2.36 12.83
C PRO A 186 -10.48 -1.63 12.00
N THR A 187 -10.34 -0.34 12.25
CA THR A 187 -9.29 0.48 11.65
C THR A 187 -8.07 0.44 12.55
N ALA A 188 -6.90 0.28 11.96
CA ALA A 188 -5.65 0.26 12.71
C ALA A 188 -4.58 1.06 11.99
N THR A 189 -3.83 1.83 12.76
CA THR A 189 -2.61 2.49 12.30
C THR A 189 -1.38 1.57 12.41
N LEU A 190 -1.57 0.36 12.95
CA LEU A 190 -0.51 -0.63 13.20
C LEU A 190 0.26 -1.00 11.92
N GLU A 191 1.55 -1.26 12.07
CA GLU A 191 2.39 -1.74 10.95
C GLU A 191 2.11 -3.19 10.58
N ALA A 192 1.58 -3.98 11.52
CA ALA A 192 1.28 -5.38 11.34
C ALA A 192 -0.17 -5.70 11.75
N PRO A 193 -0.91 -6.46 10.94
CA PRO A 193 -2.24 -6.94 11.31
C PRO A 193 -2.15 -7.96 12.47
N PRO A 194 -3.21 -8.08 13.27
CA PRO A 194 -3.27 -9.09 14.33
C PRO A 194 -3.09 -10.52 13.78
N THR A 195 -2.55 -11.41 14.60
CA THR A 195 -2.28 -12.82 14.20
C THR A 195 -3.51 -13.72 14.35
N ASP A 196 -4.61 -13.19 14.89
CA ASP A 196 -5.87 -13.89 15.10
C ASP A 196 -6.66 -14.19 13.80
N GLY A 197 -6.17 -13.72 12.65
CA GLY A 197 -6.83 -13.90 11.35
C GLY A 197 -7.94 -12.88 11.08
N SER A 198 -8.12 -11.88 11.94
CA SER A 198 -9.04 -10.78 11.70
C SER A 198 -8.59 -9.94 10.49
N SER A 199 -9.57 -9.51 9.69
CA SER A 199 -9.32 -8.54 8.62
C SER A 199 -9.39 -7.14 9.18
N ILE A 200 -8.30 -6.37 9.03
CA ILE A 200 -8.22 -4.98 9.45
C ILE A 200 -8.16 -4.05 8.25
N VAL A 201 -8.69 -2.85 8.41
CA VAL A 201 -8.53 -1.76 7.44
C VAL A 201 -7.44 -0.83 7.96
N LYS A 202 -6.41 -0.62 7.15
CA LYS A 202 -5.33 0.30 7.48
C LYS A 202 -5.47 1.57 6.63
N TRP A 203 -5.54 2.72 7.29
CA TRP A 203 -5.32 4.00 6.63
C TRP A 203 -3.83 4.16 6.34
N ASP A 204 -3.51 4.42 5.08
CA ASP A 204 -2.13 4.55 4.59
C ASP A 204 -2.03 5.79 3.67
N GLY A 205 -0.84 6.08 3.17
CA GLY A 205 -0.58 7.27 2.34
C GLY A 205 -0.23 8.51 3.15
N GLU A 206 -0.44 9.69 2.57
CA GLU A 206 0.01 10.98 3.16
C GLU A 206 -0.63 11.29 4.50
N TRP A 207 -1.88 10.85 4.71
CA TRP A 207 -2.55 10.98 6.00
C TRP A 207 -1.77 10.34 7.14
N PHE A 208 -1.22 9.13 6.94
CA PHE A 208 -0.46 8.45 7.98
C PHE A 208 0.77 9.26 8.38
N ILE A 209 1.48 9.80 7.40
CA ILE A 209 2.64 10.67 7.63
C ILE A 209 2.24 11.94 8.36
N THR A 210 1.13 12.58 7.96
CA THR A 210 0.63 13.79 8.62
C THR A 210 0.25 13.51 10.06
N TYR A 211 -0.51 12.45 10.32
CA TYR A 211 -0.91 12.06 11.67
C TYR A 211 0.30 11.76 12.56
N GLU A 212 1.28 11.01 12.05
CA GLU A 212 2.49 10.67 12.77
C GLU A 212 3.30 11.92 13.14
N VAL A 213 3.54 12.82 12.18
CA VAL A 213 4.28 14.06 12.43
C VAL A 213 3.55 14.95 13.44
N PHE A 214 2.23 15.09 13.33
CA PHE A 214 1.43 15.87 14.28
C PHE A 214 1.44 15.29 15.69
N ARG A 215 1.29 13.97 15.80
CA ARG A 215 1.38 13.25 17.08
C ARG A 215 2.74 13.50 17.73
N ASP A 216 3.81 13.33 16.96
CA ASP A 216 5.18 13.43 17.47
C ASP A 216 5.53 14.87 17.86
N LEU A 217 5.14 15.87 17.06
CA LEU A 217 5.26 17.28 17.44
C LEU A 217 4.43 17.63 18.68
N GLY A 218 3.22 17.10 18.80
CA GLY A 218 2.35 17.32 19.95
C GLY A 218 2.94 16.76 21.24
N ILE A 219 3.48 15.54 21.18
CA ILE A 219 4.20 14.91 22.30
C ILE A 219 5.45 15.72 22.65
N ALA A 220 6.26 16.09 21.66
CA ALA A 220 7.45 16.90 21.87
C ALA A 220 7.10 18.25 22.51
N PHE A 221 6.02 18.90 22.07
CA PHE A 221 5.53 20.14 22.65
C PHE A 221 5.08 19.95 24.11
N ALA A 222 4.36 18.87 24.43
CA ALA A 222 3.97 18.56 25.81
C ALA A 222 5.20 18.38 26.72
N VAL A 223 6.25 17.70 26.24
CA VAL A 223 7.53 17.56 26.96
C VAL A 223 8.18 18.93 27.17
N VAL A 224 8.24 19.77 26.15
CA VAL A 224 8.76 21.15 26.26
C VAL A 224 7.97 21.98 27.27
N MET A 225 6.65 21.87 27.30
CA MET A 225 5.80 22.54 28.28
C MET A 225 6.14 22.13 29.72
N VAL A 226 6.38 20.83 29.96
CA VAL A 226 6.83 20.35 31.28
C VAL A 226 8.21 20.90 31.63
N ILE A 227 9.14 20.93 30.67
CA ILE A 227 10.49 21.50 30.90
C ILE A 227 10.39 22.99 31.25
N ILE A 228 9.60 23.77 30.51
CA ILE A 228 9.38 25.19 30.79
C ILE A 228 8.74 25.37 32.17
N TYR A 229 7.73 24.57 32.51
CA TYR A 229 7.11 24.60 33.84
C TYR A 229 8.14 24.42 34.95
N LEU A 230 9.00 23.39 34.85
CA LEU A 230 10.03 23.10 35.85
C LEU A 230 11.10 24.20 35.93
N LEU A 231 11.50 24.78 34.81
CA LEU A 231 12.46 25.89 34.77
C LEU A 231 11.91 27.13 35.46
N VAL A 232 10.67 27.51 35.13
CA VAL A 232 10.01 28.68 35.72
C VAL A 232 9.70 28.42 37.20
N LEU A 233 9.29 27.21 37.56
CA LEU A 233 9.09 26.80 38.96
C LEU A 233 10.38 26.93 39.76
N GLY A 234 11.52 26.46 39.21
CA GLY A 234 12.82 26.59 39.87
C GLY A 234 13.27 28.04 40.04
N TRP A 235 12.91 28.92 39.10
CA TRP A 235 13.25 30.34 39.14
C TRP A 235 12.41 31.13 40.14
N PHE A 236 11.07 31.01 40.07
CA PHE A 236 10.14 31.78 40.91
C PHE A 236 9.82 31.11 42.25
N GLN A 237 10.14 29.82 42.40
CA GLN A 237 9.85 29.01 43.59
C GLN A 237 8.38 28.97 44.01
N ASP A 238 7.46 29.25 43.07
CA ASP A 238 6.02 29.26 43.26
C ASP A 238 5.34 28.36 42.22
N TYR A 239 4.35 27.56 42.63
CA TYR A 239 3.68 26.58 41.76
C TYR A 239 2.62 27.18 40.83
N MET A 240 2.09 28.37 41.15
CA MET A 240 1.06 29.08 40.39
C MET A 240 1.65 30.00 39.34
N ILE A 241 2.77 30.66 39.63
CA ILE A 241 3.44 31.56 38.68
C ILE A 241 3.72 30.89 37.31
N PRO A 242 4.30 29.68 37.24
CA PRO A 242 4.50 28.99 35.97
C PRO A 242 3.21 28.71 35.20
N LEU A 243 2.13 28.35 35.90
CA LEU A 243 0.82 28.10 35.26
C LEU A 243 0.26 29.40 34.66
N ILE A 244 0.38 30.52 35.37
CA ILE A 244 -0.04 31.84 34.89
C ILE A 244 0.75 32.23 33.63
N ILE A 245 2.06 32.01 33.63
CA ILE A 245 2.95 32.33 32.50
C ILE A 245 2.58 31.52 31.24
N MET A 246 2.20 30.25 31.43
CA MET A 246 1.86 29.33 30.34
C MET A 246 0.38 29.39 29.91
N ALA A 247 -0.53 29.93 30.73
CA ALA A 247 -1.96 30.00 30.45
C ALA A 247 -2.34 30.61 29.09
N PRO A 248 -1.63 31.63 28.55
CA PRO A 248 -1.94 32.17 27.23
C PRO A 248 -1.64 31.22 26.07
N ILE A 249 -0.86 30.15 26.27
CA ILE A 249 -0.44 29.24 25.19
C ILE A 249 -1.65 28.47 24.61
N PRO A 250 -2.48 27.73 25.38
CA PRO A 250 -3.71 27.13 24.84
C PRO A 250 -4.66 28.17 24.24
N ILE A 251 -4.73 29.37 24.84
CA ILE A 251 -5.61 30.45 24.37
C ILE A 251 -5.16 30.95 23.00
N SER A 252 -3.85 30.94 22.69
CA SER A 252 -3.32 31.36 21.39
C SER A 252 -3.84 30.52 20.22
N LEU A 253 -4.27 29.28 20.47
CA LEU A 253 -4.89 28.43 19.45
C LEU A 253 -6.20 29.05 18.90
N ILE A 254 -6.91 29.82 19.74
CA ILE A 254 -8.11 30.57 19.36
C ILE A 254 -7.77 31.68 18.35
N GLY A 255 -6.54 32.18 18.31
CA GLY A 255 -6.09 33.13 17.29
C GLY A 255 -5.66 32.45 15.99
N ILE A 256 -4.97 31.31 16.11
CA ILE A 256 -4.36 30.62 14.96
C ILE A 256 -5.41 29.93 14.09
N LEU A 257 -6.39 29.24 14.69
CA LEU A 257 -7.41 28.50 13.94
C LEU A 257 -8.27 29.43 13.06
N PRO A 258 -8.80 30.57 13.55
CA PRO A 258 -9.49 31.53 12.69
C PRO A 258 -8.60 32.19 11.66
N GLY A 259 -7.31 32.43 11.96
CA GLY A 259 -6.36 32.97 10.97
C GLY A 259 -6.21 32.05 9.75
N HIS A 260 -6.07 30.74 10.00
CA HIS A 260 -6.08 29.72 8.96
C HIS A 260 -7.40 29.69 8.19
N TRP A 261 -8.53 29.79 8.90
CA TRP A 261 -9.85 29.80 8.28
C TRP A 261 -10.07 31.02 7.37
N ILE A 262 -9.68 32.22 7.80
CA ILE A 262 -9.84 33.46 7.03
C ILE A 262 -8.96 33.45 5.77
N THR A 263 -7.75 32.91 5.88
CA THR A 263 -6.81 32.79 4.74
C THR A 263 -7.13 31.62 3.81
N GLY A 264 -8.06 30.74 4.20
CA GLY A 264 -8.37 29.52 3.47
C GLY A 264 -7.21 28.51 3.47
N ALA A 265 -6.25 28.64 4.38
CA ALA A 265 -5.08 27.79 4.45
C ALA A 265 -5.28 26.63 5.43
N TYR A 266 -4.93 25.41 5.04
CA TYR A 266 -4.97 24.26 5.94
C TYR A 266 -3.96 24.38 7.08
N PHE A 267 -4.33 23.87 8.25
CA PHE A 267 -3.42 23.76 9.38
C PHE A 267 -2.51 22.53 9.17
N THR A 268 -1.22 22.77 8.94
CA THR A 268 -0.23 21.73 8.60
C THR A 268 0.88 21.62 9.64
N ALA A 269 1.84 20.71 9.44
CA ALA A 269 2.99 20.58 10.34
C ALA A 269 3.80 21.88 10.44
N THR A 270 3.89 22.67 9.36
CA THR A 270 4.59 23.97 9.40
C THR A 270 3.82 24.99 10.23
N SER A 271 2.48 24.97 10.19
CA SER A 271 1.62 25.76 11.09
C SER A 271 1.85 25.39 12.55
N MET A 272 2.03 24.10 12.85
CA MET A 272 2.33 23.62 14.20
C MET A 272 3.70 24.10 14.69
N ILE A 273 4.73 24.10 13.82
CA ILE A 273 6.04 24.70 14.13
C ILE A 273 5.88 26.20 14.43
N GLY A 274 5.10 26.92 13.63
CA GLY A 274 4.79 28.33 13.87
C GLY A 274 4.09 28.57 15.21
N PHE A 275 3.12 27.73 15.56
CA PHE A 275 2.46 27.75 16.88
C PHE A 275 3.48 27.55 18.02
N ILE A 276 4.37 26.56 17.91
CA ILE A 276 5.39 26.28 18.93
C ILE A 276 6.35 27.47 19.08
N ALA A 277 6.80 28.05 17.96
CA ALA A 277 7.64 29.24 17.99
C ALA A 277 6.93 30.44 18.63
N GLY A 278 5.66 30.66 18.29
CA GLY A 278 4.81 31.69 18.88
C GLY A 278 4.60 31.49 20.39
N ALA A 279 4.39 30.24 20.82
CA ALA A 279 4.29 29.90 22.24
C ALA A 279 5.57 30.27 23.00
N GLY A 280 6.75 30.06 22.41
CA GLY A 280 8.03 30.50 23.00
C GLY A 280 8.12 32.02 23.19
N ILE A 281 7.66 32.80 22.21
CA ILE A 281 7.59 34.27 22.31
C ILE A 281 6.63 34.69 23.43
N ILE A 282 5.47 34.06 23.50
CA ILE A 282 4.47 34.31 24.55
C ILE A 282 5.07 34.04 25.93
N VAL A 283 5.71 32.89 26.13
CA VAL A 283 6.37 32.53 27.40
C VAL A 283 7.40 33.59 27.78
N ARG A 284 8.25 34.01 26.84
CA ARG A 284 9.26 35.04 27.09
C ARG A 284 8.64 36.34 27.59
N ASN A 285 7.55 36.79 26.95
CA ASN A 285 6.88 38.04 27.33
C ASN A 285 6.14 37.91 28.67
N SER A 286 5.50 36.77 28.91
CA SER A 286 4.83 36.48 30.18
C SER A 286 5.81 36.45 31.36
N ILE A 287 6.99 35.84 31.19
CA ILE A 287 8.04 35.82 32.23
C ILE A 287 8.45 37.25 32.59
N ILE A 288 8.74 38.09 31.59
CA ILE A 288 9.15 39.49 31.82
C ILE A 288 8.06 40.27 32.57
N LEU A 289 6.78 40.08 32.19
CA LEU A 289 5.67 40.78 32.82
C LEU A 289 5.50 40.36 34.30
N VAL A 290 5.52 39.06 34.58
CA VAL A 290 5.35 38.56 35.94
C VAL A 290 6.54 38.92 36.82
N ASP A 291 7.76 38.86 36.28
CA ASP A 291 8.97 39.31 36.97
C ASP A 291 8.85 40.79 37.39
N PHE A 292 8.42 41.67 36.48
CA PHE A 292 8.19 43.08 36.78
C PHE A 292 7.12 43.30 37.85
N LEU A 293 6.01 42.55 37.82
CA LEU A 293 4.97 42.63 38.84
C LEU A 293 5.49 42.19 40.21
N SER A 294 6.25 41.09 40.27
CA SER A 294 6.83 40.59 41.52
C SER A 294 7.82 41.59 42.13
N PHE A 295 8.64 42.26 41.30
CA PHE A 295 9.57 43.29 41.74
C PHE A 295 8.85 44.52 42.33
N LEU A 296 7.72 44.92 41.76
CA LEU A 296 6.94 46.06 42.27
C LEU A 296 6.28 45.74 43.62
N GLU A 297 5.77 44.53 43.79
CA GLU A 297 5.12 44.09 45.04
C GLU A 297 6.10 44.13 46.22
N VAL A 298 7.33 43.67 46.01
CA VAL A 298 8.42 43.71 47.01
C VAL A 298 8.80 45.15 47.41
N ARG A 299 8.63 46.15 46.52
CA ARG A 299 8.96 47.56 46.81
C ARG A 299 7.83 48.31 47.54
N THR A 300 6.61 47.76 47.51
CA THR A 300 5.44 48.36 48.17
C THR A 300 5.18 47.82 49.58
N MET A 301 5.90 46.78 50.00
CA MET A 301 5.95 46.27 51.38
C MET A 301 7.18 46.79 52.11
#